data_AF-A0A2X2V731-F1
#
_entry.id   AF-A0A2X2V731-F1
#
_cell.length_a   1.000
_cell.length_b   1.000
_cell.length_c   1.000
_cell.angle_alpha   90.00
_cell.angle_beta   90.00
_cell.angle_gamma   90.00
#
_symmetry.space_group_name_H-M   'P 1'
#
loop_
_entity.id
_entity.type
_entity.pdbx_description
1 polymer ?
#
loop_
_entity_poly.entity_id
_entity_poly.type
_entity_poly.pdbx_seq_one_letter_code
_entity_poly.pdbx_strand_id
1 'polypeptide(L)'
;MKRRAGSQQSGSTPLAQAQHFLLQAESARLKAQVDELELAQLSANNRQELARMRAELAQKQSTQLDAYLQALRNQLNSQRQREAEQALESTELLAETSANLPPEIFEQFKNNRELSQALKSTGPAYGPGGPLSNVRPITRRCRCARRSTRYASSPSGWASLTCWGEALRAQVARLPDMPKPQQLDTELAQLRVERLHYEDLLNKHAKLRQVRQADGSPLTAEQNKILQAQLRTQRELLNSLLQGGDTLILELTKLKVANSQLEDALKEVNEATHRYLFWTSDVSPIGISWPLEIVQDLRRLVSLDTFSQLGKAAIMMVTSKETLLPLFGALILVGFSISSRRHFTAFLERSSAKVGKVTQDHFRLTLRTVFWSILVASPLPVLWATLGYGLQEAWPYPIAVAIGDGVTATVPLLWGG
;
A
#
# COMPACT_ATOMS: atom_id res chain seq x y z
N MET A 1 69.89 -59.47 -25.13
CA MET A 1 69.57 -59.30 -26.57
C MET A 1 68.32 -58.42 -26.64
N LYS A 2 68.25 -57.23 -27.26
CA LYS A 2 69.02 -56.58 -28.31
C LYS A 2 69.10 -55.07 -28.02
N ARG A 3 70.28 -54.48 -28.25
CA ARG A 3 70.50 -53.03 -28.32
C ARG A 3 70.30 -52.54 -29.77
N ARG A 4 69.71 -51.35 -29.86
CA ARG A 4 69.84 -50.26 -30.85
C ARG A 4 69.60 -50.54 -32.35
N ALA A 5 68.60 -49.83 -32.87
CA ALA A 5 68.66 -48.93 -34.03
C ALA A 5 67.45 -48.00 -33.88
N GLY A 6 67.44 -46.70 -34.07
CA GLY A 6 68.39 -45.69 -34.54
C GLY A 6 67.54 -44.43 -34.62
N SER A 7 68.04 -43.31 -34.11
CA SER A 7 67.41 -42.00 -34.20
C SER A 7 67.06 -41.66 -35.66
N GLN A 8 65.79 -41.68 -36.02
CA GLN A 8 65.29 -41.02 -37.22
C GLN A 8 64.75 -39.65 -36.80
N GLN A 9 65.65 -38.66 -36.81
CA GLN A 9 65.29 -37.28 -37.09
C GLN A 9 64.66 -37.26 -38.48
N SER A 10 63.33 -37.39 -38.54
CA SER A 10 62.59 -37.02 -39.74
C SER A 10 62.92 -35.55 -40.02
N GLY A 11 63.43 -35.26 -41.21
CA GLY A 11 63.81 -33.90 -41.63
C GLY A 11 62.64 -32.94 -41.45
N SER A 12 62.61 -32.27 -40.31
CA SER A 12 61.60 -31.28 -39.99
C SER A 12 61.99 -30.02 -40.73
N THR A 13 61.25 -29.67 -41.78
CA THR A 13 61.34 -28.33 -42.35
C THR A 13 61.18 -27.31 -41.20
N PRO A 14 61.88 -26.17 -41.23
CA PRO A 14 61.75 -25.15 -40.17
C PRO A 14 60.29 -24.74 -39.96
N LEU A 15 59.47 -24.83 -41.01
CA LEU A 15 58.02 -24.63 -40.98
C LEU A 15 57.30 -25.68 -40.10
N ALA A 16 57.62 -26.98 -40.23
CA ALA A 16 57.01 -28.03 -39.40
C ALA A 16 57.38 -27.90 -37.91
N GLN A 17 58.62 -27.48 -37.61
CA GLN A 17 59.01 -27.18 -36.22
C GLN A 17 58.24 -25.97 -35.67
N ALA A 18 58.12 -24.90 -36.46
CA ALA A 18 57.34 -23.71 -36.07
C ALA A 18 55.87 -24.04 -35.83
N GLN A 19 55.26 -24.89 -36.66
CA GLN A 19 53.89 -25.36 -36.47
C GLN A 19 53.73 -26.19 -35.19
N HIS A 20 54.67 -27.07 -34.87
CA HIS A 20 54.65 -27.80 -33.60
C HIS A 20 54.79 -26.88 -32.39
N PHE A 21 55.66 -25.86 -32.45
CA PHE A 21 55.78 -24.87 -31.38
C PHE A 21 54.51 -24.04 -31.22
N LEU A 22 53.86 -23.65 -32.31
CA LEU A 22 52.59 -22.92 -32.28
C LEU A 22 51.50 -23.76 -31.62
N LEU A 23 51.33 -25.01 -32.02
CA LEU A 23 50.34 -25.92 -31.41
C LEU A 23 50.63 -26.18 -29.93
N GLN A 24 51.91 -26.32 -29.56
CA GLN A 24 52.30 -26.44 -28.15
C GLN A 24 51.97 -25.17 -27.36
N ALA A 25 52.26 -23.99 -27.91
CA ALA A 25 51.93 -22.72 -27.29
C ALA A 25 50.41 -22.52 -27.16
N GLU A 26 49.62 -22.88 -28.17
CA GLU A 26 48.16 -22.85 -28.11
C GLU A 26 47.62 -23.82 -27.05
N SER A 27 48.17 -25.04 -26.97
CA SER A 27 47.76 -26.03 -25.96
C SER A 27 48.09 -25.55 -24.55
N ALA A 28 49.25 -24.90 -24.35
CA ALA A 28 49.65 -24.32 -23.08
C ALA A 28 48.75 -23.14 -22.71
N ARG A 29 48.39 -22.28 -23.68
CA ARG A 29 47.46 -21.17 -23.48
C ARG A 29 46.08 -21.65 -23.07
N LEU A 30 45.54 -22.67 -23.75
CA LEU A 30 44.22 -23.24 -23.43
C LEU A 30 44.22 -23.90 -22.05
N LYS A 31 45.29 -24.62 -21.69
CA LYS A 31 45.44 -25.18 -20.33
C LYS A 31 45.45 -24.08 -19.26
N ALA A 32 46.24 -23.02 -19.47
CA ALA A 32 46.25 -21.89 -18.54
C ALA A 32 44.87 -21.22 -18.40
N GLN A 33 44.09 -21.12 -19.48
CA GLN A 33 42.71 -20.62 -19.42
C GLN A 33 41.77 -21.55 -18.64
N VAL A 34 41.91 -22.88 -18.80
CA VAL A 34 41.14 -23.85 -18.03
C VAL A 34 41.49 -23.75 -16.55
N ASP A 35 42.78 -23.71 -16.21
CA ASP A 35 43.25 -23.57 -14.84
C ASP A 35 42.73 -22.26 -14.19
N GLU A 36 42.73 -21.15 -14.94
CA GLU A 36 42.16 -19.88 -14.49
C GLU A 36 40.65 -19.99 -14.21
N LEU A 37 39.89 -20.62 -15.11
CA LEU A 37 38.45 -20.80 -14.95
C LEU A 37 38.11 -21.75 -13.80
N GLU A 38 38.88 -22.82 -13.60
CA GLU A 38 38.74 -23.74 -12.47
C GLU A 38 39.01 -23.00 -11.15
N LEU A 39 40.07 -22.19 -11.06
CA LEU A 39 40.33 -21.34 -9.90
C LEU A 39 39.22 -20.30 -9.68
N ALA A 40 38.67 -19.73 -10.76
CA ALA A 40 37.54 -18.81 -10.68
C ALA A 40 36.28 -19.48 -10.16
N GLN A 41 36.03 -20.74 -10.54
CA GLN A 41 34.92 -21.56 -10.07
C GLN A 41 35.09 -21.95 -8.60
N LEU A 42 36.28 -22.42 -8.21
CA LEU A 42 36.62 -22.75 -6.83
C LEU A 42 36.50 -21.52 -5.91
N SER A 43 36.92 -20.34 -6.38
CA SER A 43 36.80 -19.08 -5.63
C SER A 43 35.41 -18.44 -5.71
N ALA A 44 34.52 -18.88 -6.61
CA ALA A 44 33.18 -18.31 -6.75
C ALA A 44 32.36 -18.46 -5.47
N ASN A 45 32.41 -19.64 -4.84
CA ASN A 45 31.69 -19.89 -3.59
C ASN A 45 32.21 -18.98 -2.46
N ASN A 46 33.54 -18.89 -2.29
CA ASN A 46 34.16 -18.02 -1.29
C ASN A 46 33.79 -16.54 -1.50
N ARG A 47 33.73 -16.07 -2.75
CA ARG A 47 33.28 -14.70 -3.08
C ARG A 47 31.81 -14.48 -2.73
N GLN A 48 30.95 -15.47 -2.98
CA GLN A 48 29.54 -15.42 -2.64
C GLN A 48 29.32 -15.41 -1.13
N GLU A 49 30.01 -16.26 -0.38
CA GLU A 49 29.97 -16.28 1.08
C GLU A 49 30.48 -14.98 1.68
N LEU A 50 31.60 -14.45 1.20
CA LEU A 50 32.13 -13.16 1.63
C LEU A 50 31.17 -12.00 1.33
N ALA A 51 30.53 -11.99 0.16
CA ALA A 51 29.50 -11.00 -0.17
C ALA A 51 28.29 -11.10 0.76
N ARG A 52 27.86 -12.33 1.10
CA ARG A 52 26.80 -12.59 2.07
C ARG A 52 27.18 -12.08 3.47
N MET A 53 28.37 -12.40 3.96
CA MET A 53 28.87 -11.96 5.26
C MET A 53 28.97 -10.43 5.34
N ARG A 54 29.45 -9.76 4.27
CA ARG A 54 29.46 -8.30 4.19
C ARG A 54 28.06 -7.70 4.24
N ALA A 55 27.10 -8.31 3.54
CA ALA A 55 25.70 -7.88 3.59
C ALA A 55 25.09 -8.06 4.98
N GLU A 56 25.36 -9.18 5.66
CA GLU A 56 24.91 -9.45 7.03
C GLU A 56 25.51 -8.46 8.03
N LEU A 57 26.81 -8.14 7.90
CA LEU A 57 27.49 -7.14 8.71
C LEU A 57 26.86 -5.76 8.52
N ALA A 58 26.69 -5.31 7.28
CA ALA A 58 26.08 -4.01 6.98
C ALA A 58 24.64 -3.94 7.51
N GLN A 59 23.88 -5.04 7.42
CA GLN A 59 22.53 -5.14 7.98
C GLN A 59 22.56 -4.98 9.52
N LYS A 60 23.48 -5.65 10.21
CA LYS A 60 23.63 -5.53 11.67
C LYS A 60 24.03 -4.11 12.07
N GLN A 61 24.98 -3.49 11.38
CA GLN A 61 25.39 -2.10 11.63
C GLN A 61 24.21 -1.14 11.47
N SER A 62 23.43 -1.26 10.38
CA SER A 62 22.23 -0.45 10.20
C SER A 62 21.21 -0.68 11.33
N THR A 63 21.02 -1.91 11.81
CA THR A 63 20.09 -2.17 12.93
C THR A 63 20.54 -1.53 14.24
N GLN A 64 21.84 -1.53 14.51
CA GLN A 64 22.40 -0.90 15.71
C GLN A 64 22.30 0.62 15.64
N LEU A 65 22.66 1.23 14.51
CA LEU A 65 22.58 2.68 14.31
C LEU A 65 21.14 3.19 14.44
N ASP A 66 20.17 2.46 13.89
CA ASP A 66 18.76 2.84 13.99
C ASP A 66 18.23 2.75 15.42
N ALA A 67 18.59 1.69 16.16
CA ALA A 67 18.21 1.55 17.57
C ALA A 67 18.83 2.67 18.42
N TYR A 68 20.09 3.03 18.14
CA TYR A 68 20.77 4.14 18.79
C TYR A 68 20.11 5.49 18.47
N LEU A 69 19.75 5.74 17.20
CA LEU A 69 19.01 6.93 16.80
C LEU A 69 17.66 7.04 17.48
N GLN A 70 16.92 5.93 17.61
CA GLN A 70 15.64 5.90 18.29
C GLN A 70 15.79 6.17 19.80
N ALA A 71 16.81 5.60 20.44
CA ALA A 71 17.12 5.87 21.84
C ALA A 71 17.45 7.35 22.07
N LEU A 72 18.27 7.96 21.20
CA LEU A 72 18.58 9.39 21.25
C LEU A 72 17.33 10.26 21.07
N ARG A 73 16.45 9.94 20.12
CA ARG A 73 15.18 10.65 19.91
C ARG A 73 14.30 10.59 21.16
N ASN A 74 14.17 9.41 21.77
CA ASN A 74 13.39 9.22 22.99
C ASN A 74 13.99 10.01 24.17
N GLN A 75 15.32 9.99 24.31
CA GLN A 75 16.01 10.76 25.34
C GLN A 75 15.77 12.26 25.16
N LEU A 76 15.95 12.79 23.94
CA LEU A 76 15.73 14.19 23.62
C LEU A 76 14.28 14.61 23.85
N ASN A 77 13.31 13.79 23.46
CA ASN A 77 11.90 14.06 23.75
C ASN A 77 11.61 14.06 25.26
N SER A 78 12.20 13.14 26.02
CA SER A 78 12.05 13.09 27.48
C SER A 78 12.66 14.32 28.16
N GLN A 79 13.79 14.82 27.66
CA GLN A 79 14.43 16.03 28.15
C GLN A 79 13.55 17.25 27.88
N ARG A 80 13.07 17.42 26.65
CA ARG A 80 12.16 18.51 26.28
C ARG A 80 10.87 18.49 27.09
N GLN A 81 10.31 17.32 27.35
CA GLN A 81 9.12 17.19 28.18
C GLN A 81 9.38 17.65 29.62
N ARG A 82 10.52 17.27 30.22
CA ARG A 82 10.89 17.70 31.57
C ARG A 82 11.17 19.20 31.64
N GLU A 83 11.88 19.75 30.65
CA GLU A 83 12.13 21.19 30.55
C GLU A 83 10.83 21.98 30.43
N ALA A 84 9.88 21.49 29.62
CA ALA A 84 8.54 22.05 29.51
C ALA A 84 7.76 22.00 30.83
N GLU A 85 7.77 20.86 31.53
CA GLU A 85 7.09 20.69 32.83
C GLU A 85 7.68 21.64 33.89
N GLN A 86 9.00 21.75 33.98
CA GLN A 86 9.67 22.68 34.89
C GLN A 86 9.35 24.15 34.56
N ALA A 87 9.32 24.50 33.26
CA ALA A 87 8.95 25.84 32.82
C ALA A 87 7.49 26.16 33.17
N LEU A 88 6.57 25.20 33.05
CA LEU A 88 5.18 25.36 33.49
C LEU A 88 5.07 25.54 35.01
N GLU A 89 5.65 24.63 35.79
CA GLU A 89 5.60 24.67 37.26
C GLU A 89 6.15 25.99 37.80
N SER A 90 7.30 26.45 37.26
CA SER A 90 7.87 27.73 37.66
C SER A 90 6.95 28.91 37.35
N THR A 91 6.24 28.88 36.23
CA THR A 91 5.26 29.93 35.89
C THR A 91 3.97 29.85 36.71
N GLU A 92 3.53 28.65 37.10
CA GLU A 92 2.34 28.45 37.95
C GLU A 92 2.60 28.93 39.39
N LEU A 93 3.78 28.64 39.95
CA LEU A 93 4.17 29.16 41.28
C LEU A 93 4.22 30.70 41.31
N LEU A 94 4.65 31.34 40.22
CA LEU A 94 4.62 32.79 40.08
C LEU A 94 3.19 33.34 40.05
N ALA A 95 2.24 32.57 39.50
CA ALA A 95 0.83 32.93 39.52
C ALA A 95 0.22 32.79 40.92
N GLU A 96 0.51 31.71 41.63
CA GLU A 96 0.04 31.51 43.02
C GLU A 96 0.53 32.61 43.97
N THR A 97 1.73 33.13 43.73
CA THR A 97 2.34 34.19 44.54
C THR A 97 1.77 35.58 44.23
N SER A 98 1.10 35.77 43.09
CA SER A 98 0.57 37.09 42.66
C SER A 98 -0.95 37.20 42.83
N ALA A 99 -1.39 38.14 43.66
CA ALA A 99 -2.82 38.42 43.84
C ALA A 99 -3.40 39.22 42.65
N ASN A 100 -4.58 38.80 42.15
CA ASN A 100 -5.37 39.42 41.07
C ASN A 100 -4.67 39.47 39.68
N LEU A 101 -4.61 38.31 39.02
CA LEU A 101 -4.21 38.19 37.61
C LEU A 101 -5.38 38.50 36.66
N PRO A 102 -5.16 39.31 35.59
CA PRO A 102 -6.15 39.51 34.54
C PRO A 102 -6.54 38.20 33.83
N PRO A 103 -7.79 38.08 33.33
CA PRO A 103 -8.27 36.87 32.67
C PRO A 103 -7.43 36.51 31.42
N GLU A 104 -6.86 37.49 30.73
CA GLU A 104 -6.01 37.25 29.54
C GLU A 104 -4.70 36.51 29.86
N ILE A 105 -4.15 36.69 31.06
CA ILE A 105 -2.95 35.97 31.52
C ILE A 105 -3.31 34.54 31.91
N PHE A 106 -4.52 34.33 32.46
CA PHE A 106 -5.02 33.00 32.78
C PHE A 106 -5.26 32.14 31.52
N GLU A 107 -5.77 32.74 30.45
CA GLU A 107 -5.89 32.07 29.15
C GLU A 107 -4.52 31.61 28.60
N GLN A 108 -3.43 32.36 28.86
CA GLN A 108 -2.09 31.91 28.46
C GLN A 108 -1.60 30.69 29.24
N PHE A 109 -1.94 30.57 30.53
CA PHE A 109 -1.66 29.35 31.30
C PHE A 109 -2.37 28.14 30.71
N LYS A 110 -3.65 28.30 30.36
CA LYS A 110 -4.43 27.24 29.72
C LYS A 110 -3.82 26.81 28.39
N ASN A 111 -3.47 27.78 27.52
CA ASN A 111 -2.79 27.51 26.25
C ASN A 111 -1.46 26.77 26.44
N ASN A 112 -0.65 27.17 27.42
CA ASN A 112 0.62 26.52 27.72
C ASN A 112 0.44 25.07 28.22
N ARG A 113 -0.61 24.81 29.01
CA ARG A 113 -0.98 23.45 29.45
C ARG A 113 -1.46 22.58 28.29
N GLU A 114 -2.30 23.12 27.41
CA GLU A 114 -2.76 22.44 26.20
C GLU A 114 -1.60 22.10 25.25
N LEU A 115 -0.68 23.04 25.01
CA LEU A 115 0.51 22.79 24.20
C LEU A 115 1.44 21.74 24.82
N SER A 116 1.56 21.72 26.14
CA SER A 116 2.35 20.70 26.84
C SER A 116 1.68 19.32 26.79
N GLN A 117 0.36 19.26 26.84
CA GLN A 117 -0.39 18.01 26.61
C GLN A 117 -0.24 17.53 25.16
N ALA A 118 -0.30 18.45 24.18
CA ALA A 118 -0.04 18.14 22.78
C ALA A 118 1.36 17.55 22.60
N LEU A 119 2.39 18.17 23.21
CA LEU A 119 3.78 17.68 23.15
C LEU A 119 3.91 16.27 23.74
N LYS A 120 3.22 15.99 24.86
CA LYS A 120 3.17 14.64 25.46
C LYS A 120 2.52 13.63 24.52
N SER A 121 1.44 14.01 23.84
CA SER A 121 0.74 13.14 22.89
C SER A 121 1.55 12.83 21.62
N THR A 122 2.53 13.67 21.27
CA THR A 122 3.44 13.43 20.13
C THR A 122 4.54 12.40 20.46
N GLY A 123 4.82 12.16 21.75
CA GLY A 123 5.84 11.20 22.21
C GLY A 123 5.68 9.78 21.63
N PRO A 124 4.49 9.15 21.72
CA PRO A 124 4.20 7.84 21.14
C PRO A 124 4.50 7.72 19.63
N ALA A 125 4.42 8.82 18.86
CA ALA A 125 4.72 8.81 17.43
C ALA A 125 6.20 8.50 17.12
N TYR A 126 7.10 8.78 18.06
CA TYR A 126 8.54 8.42 17.97
C TYR A 126 8.87 7.04 18.55
N GLY A 127 7.93 6.47 19.31
CA GLY A 127 8.09 5.18 19.97
C GLY A 127 8.01 3.98 19.01
N PRO A 128 8.28 2.77 19.52
CA PRO A 128 8.05 1.53 18.77
C PRO A 128 6.55 1.39 18.45
N GLY A 129 6.21 1.29 17.16
CA GLY A 129 4.83 1.24 16.67
C GLY A 129 4.32 2.53 16.02
N GLY A 130 5.07 3.65 16.12
CA GLY A 130 4.77 4.87 15.38
C GLY A 130 5.03 4.73 13.87
N PRO A 131 4.62 5.71 13.04
CA PRO A 131 4.79 5.66 11.58
C PRO A 131 6.26 5.46 11.13
N LEU A 132 7.21 5.92 11.94
CA LEU A 132 8.65 5.68 11.79
C LEU A 132 9.05 4.20 11.73
N SER A 133 8.34 3.33 12.45
CA SER A 133 8.65 1.90 12.51
C SER A 133 8.27 1.15 11.22
N ASN A 134 7.38 1.72 10.40
CA ASN A 134 6.86 1.11 9.18
C ASN A 134 7.73 1.35 7.94
N VAL A 135 8.57 2.40 7.92
CA VAL A 135 9.45 2.73 6.77
C VAL A 135 10.37 1.55 6.40
N ARG A 136 10.89 0.86 7.42
CA ARG A 136 11.89 -0.20 7.27
C ARG A 136 11.33 -1.52 6.71
N PRO A 137 10.22 -2.08 7.24
CA PRO A 137 9.59 -3.24 6.63
C PRO A 137 9.13 -2.95 5.20
N ILE A 138 8.65 -1.73 4.91
CA ILE A 138 8.27 -1.31 3.55
C ILE A 138 9.50 -1.31 2.63
N THR A 139 10.58 -0.63 2.99
CA THR A 139 11.81 -0.57 2.16
C THR A 139 12.40 -1.96 1.90
N ARG A 140 12.37 -2.85 2.90
CA ARG A 140 12.77 -4.26 2.73
C ARG A 140 11.86 -4.98 1.75
N ARG A 141 10.54 -4.80 1.87
CA ARG A 141 9.54 -5.33 0.94
C ARG A 141 9.77 -4.83 -0.49
N CYS A 142 10.05 -3.54 -0.69
CA CYS A 142 10.39 -2.98 -2.01
C CYS A 142 11.63 -3.63 -2.61
N ARG A 143 12.68 -3.80 -1.79
CA ARG A 143 13.92 -4.45 -2.24
C ARG A 143 13.69 -5.92 -2.60
N CYS A 144 12.86 -6.64 -1.83
CA CYS A 144 12.47 -8.01 -2.15
C CYS A 144 11.69 -8.08 -3.48
N ALA A 145 10.68 -7.21 -3.67
CA ALA A 145 9.90 -7.14 -4.90
C ALA A 145 10.78 -6.83 -6.13
N ARG A 146 11.66 -5.84 -6.05
CA ARG A 146 12.60 -5.52 -7.16
C ARG A 146 13.62 -6.62 -7.42
N ARG A 147 13.95 -7.42 -6.41
CA ARG A 147 14.82 -8.57 -6.58
C ARG A 147 14.09 -9.69 -7.32
N SER A 148 12.82 -9.95 -6.98
CA SER A 148 12.00 -10.90 -7.73
C SER A 148 11.76 -10.47 -9.17
N THR A 149 11.53 -9.18 -9.45
CA THR A 149 11.43 -8.69 -10.84
C THR A 149 12.71 -8.97 -11.62
N ARG A 150 13.87 -8.64 -11.04
CA ARG A 150 15.17 -8.88 -11.68
C ARG A 150 15.44 -10.35 -11.94
N TYR A 151 15.04 -11.23 -11.02
CA TYR A 151 15.11 -12.66 -11.26
C TYR A 151 14.14 -13.08 -12.38
N ALA A 152 12.89 -12.61 -12.35
CA ALA A 152 11.90 -12.88 -13.39
C ALA A 152 12.31 -12.41 -14.80
N SER A 153 13.06 -11.31 -14.89
CA SER A 153 13.52 -10.72 -16.16
C SER A 153 14.87 -11.24 -16.66
N SER A 154 15.55 -12.13 -15.92
CA SER A 154 16.92 -12.57 -16.26
C SER A 154 16.92 -13.73 -17.29
N PRO A 155 17.64 -13.62 -18.42
CA PRO A 155 17.68 -14.67 -19.47
C PRO A 155 18.24 -16.03 -19.03
N SER A 156 19.11 -16.04 -18.01
CA SER A 156 19.75 -17.27 -17.50
C SER A 156 18.79 -18.26 -16.84
N GLY A 157 17.56 -17.83 -16.60
CA GLY A 157 16.49 -18.66 -16.07
C GLY A 157 15.79 -19.59 -17.04
N TRP A 158 15.84 -19.26 -18.33
CA TRP A 158 14.97 -19.94 -19.30
C TRP A 158 15.36 -21.39 -19.60
N ALA A 159 16.46 -21.88 -19.03
CA ALA A 159 16.98 -23.23 -19.25
C ALA A 159 16.05 -24.35 -18.75
N SER A 160 15.10 -24.07 -17.85
CA SER A 160 14.15 -25.07 -17.35
C SER A 160 12.75 -24.46 -17.09
N LEU A 161 11.96 -24.38 -18.16
CA LEU A 161 10.65 -23.71 -18.24
C LEU A 161 9.62 -24.10 -17.15
N THR A 162 9.62 -25.36 -16.68
CA THR A 162 8.63 -25.88 -15.70
C THR A 162 8.95 -25.51 -14.26
N CYS A 163 10.19 -25.72 -13.81
CA CYS A 163 10.56 -25.30 -12.45
C CYS A 163 10.68 -23.78 -12.31
N TRP A 164 10.87 -23.06 -13.43
CA TRP A 164 10.80 -21.59 -13.45
C TRP A 164 9.39 -21.07 -13.21
N GLY A 165 8.37 -21.65 -13.85
CA GLY A 165 6.97 -21.26 -13.63
C GLY A 165 6.55 -21.44 -12.16
N GLU A 166 6.93 -22.57 -11.55
CA GLU A 166 6.60 -22.87 -10.15
C GLU A 166 7.40 -22.01 -9.16
N ALA A 167 8.71 -21.82 -9.38
CA ALA A 167 9.53 -20.93 -8.55
C ALA A 167 9.08 -19.47 -8.63
N LEU A 168 8.66 -19.01 -9.82
CA LEU A 168 8.15 -17.66 -10.04
C LEU A 168 6.78 -17.50 -9.38
N ARG A 169 5.85 -18.47 -9.49
CA ARG A 169 4.58 -18.46 -8.74
C ARG A 169 4.78 -18.49 -7.22
N ALA A 170 5.65 -19.35 -6.71
CA ALA A 170 5.96 -19.43 -5.28
C ALA A 170 6.59 -18.13 -4.76
N GLN A 171 7.33 -17.41 -5.61
CA GLN A 171 7.88 -16.11 -5.29
C GLN A 171 6.84 -15.00 -5.42
N VAL A 172 5.92 -15.09 -6.41
CA VAL A 172 4.77 -14.19 -6.60
C VAL A 172 3.78 -14.26 -5.45
N ALA A 173 3.45 -15.47 -4.99
CA ALA A 173 2.59 -15.72 -3.84
C ALA A 173 3.19 -15.21 -2.51
N ARG A 174 4.50 -14.90 -2.48
CA ARG A 174 5.18 -14.29 -1.34
C ARG A 174 5.25 -12.77 -1.43
N LEU A 175 4.72 -12.13 -2.48
CA LEU A 175 4.69 -10.68 -2.52
C LEU A 175 3.73 -10.13 -1.46
N PRO A 176 4.10 -9.01 -0.83
CA PRO A 176 3.23 -8.33 0.10
C PRO A 176 2.03 -7.72 -0.64
N ASP A 177 0.91 -7.62 0.07
CA ASP A 177 -0.30 -6.96 -0.44
C ASP A 177 -0.04 -5.51 -0.82
N MET A 178 -0.87 -5.02 -1.75
CA MET A 178 -0.84 -3.64 -2.22
C MET A 178 -0.97 -2.65 -1.05
N PRO A 179 -0.03 -1.71 -0.85
CA PRO A 179 -0.18 -0.70 0.18
C PRO A 179 -1.39 0.21 -0.13
N LYS A 180 -2.12 0.64 0.91
CA LYS A 180 -3.24 1.59 0.79
C LYS A 180 -2.73 3.02 1.00
N PRO A 181 -2.54 3.85 -0.05
CA PRO A 181 -1.91 5.18 0.08
C PRO A 181 -2.78 6.22 0.82
N GLN A 182 -4.10 6.03 0.83
CA GLN A 182 -5.06 7.01 1.34
C GLN A 182 -4.85 7.37 2.82
N GLN A 183 -4.52 6.39 3.67
CA GLN A 183 -4.31 6.62 5.11
C GLN A 183 -3.11 7.55 5.38
N LEU A 184 -2.03 7.39 4.62
CA LEU A 184 -0.82 8.20 4.77
C LEU A 184 -1.03 9.62 4.27
N ASP A 185 -1.82 9.78 3.21
CA ASP A 185 -2.16 11.10 2.68
C ASP A 185 -3.04 11.89 3.65
N THR A 186 -3.98 11.21 4.33
CA THR A 186 -4.78 11.83 5.39
C THR A 186 -3.95 12.22 6.60
N GLU A 187 -3.04 11.35 7.07
CA GLU A 187 -2.16 11.65 8.20
C GLU A 187 -1.21 12.82 7.89
N LEU A 188 -0.63 12.83 6.69
CA LEU A 188 0.26 13.90 6.25
C LEU A 188 -0.48 15.24 6.07
N ALA A 189 -1.73 15.21 5.61
CA ALA A 189 -2.58 16.40 5.56
C ALA A 189 -2.90 16.93 6.95
N GLN A 190 -3.29 16.06 7.89
CA GLN A 190 -3.56 16.42 9.28
C GLN A 190 -2.33 17.07 9.95
N LEU A 191 -1.15 16.46 9.84
CA LEU A 191 0.10 17.01 10.40
C LEU A 191 0.48 18.36 9.79
N ARG A 192 0.23 18.57 8.49
CA ARG A 192 0.47 19.87 7.85
C ARG A 192 -0.48 20.95 8.38
N VAL A 193 -1.74 20.59 8.62
CA VAL A 193 -2.73 21.50 9.22
C VAL A 193 -2.33 21.85 10.66
N GLU A 194 -1.91 20.86 11.46
CA GLU A 194 -1.40 21.10 12.83
C GLU A 194 -0.16 22.00 12.83
N ARG A 195 0.80 21.76 11.92
CA ARG A 195 1.97 22.63 11.75
C ARG A 195 1.57 24.08 11.46
N LEU A 196 0.65 24.29 10.51
CA LEU A 196 0.14 25.62 10.18
C LEU A 196 -0.56 26.28 11.37
N HIS A 197 -1.30 25.50 12.15
CA HIS A 197 -1.94 25.99 13.37
C HIS A 197 -0.90 26.49 14.40
N TYR A 198 0.18 25.73 14.62
CA TYR A 198 1.27 26.14 15.50
C TYR A 198 2.03 27.37 14.98
N GLU A 199 2.24 27.48 13.67
CA GLU A 199 2.83 28.68 13.05
C GLU A 199 1.94 29.91 13.26
N ASP A 200 0.62 29.78 13.12
CA ASP A 200 -0.33 30.87 13.35
C ASP A 200 -0.37 31.29 14.83
N LEU A 201 -0.30 30.34 15.77
CA LEU A 201 -0.13 30.65 17.20
C LEU A 201 1.16 31.41 17.47
N LEU A 202 2.28 31.01 16.84
CA LEU A 202 3.57 31.70 16.97
C LEU A 202 3.48 33.14 16.44
N ASN A 203 2.80 33.37 15.32
CA ASN A 203 2.57 34.71 14.77
C ASN A 203 1.70 35.59 15.66
N LYS A 204 0.72 35.01 16.38
CA LYS A 204 -0.13 35.72 17.34
C LYS A 204 0.65 36.26 18.56
N HIS A 205 1.83 35.71 18.88
CA HIS A 205 2.65 36.18 20.02
C HIS A 205 3.03 37.66 19.93
N ALA A 206 3.22 38.20 18.71
CA ALA A 206 3.54 39.62 18.54
C ALA A 206 2.40 40.52 19.02
N LYS A 207 1.14 40.08 18.82
CA LYS A 207 -0.06 40.78 19.29
C LYS A 207 -0.27 40.58 20.79
N LEU A 208 0.02 39.39 21.31
CA LEU A 208 -0.09 39.07 22.74
C LEU A 208 0.87 39.89 23.63
N ARG A 209 2.01 40.35 23.11
CA ARG A 209 2.90 41.27 23.84
C ARG A 209 2.34 42.69 24.01
N GLN A 210 1.34 43.06 23.21
CA GLN A 210 0.73 44.40 23.24
C GLN A 210 -0.59 44.42 24.04
N VAL A 211 -0.90 43.33 24.73
CA VAL A 211 -2.10 43.18 25.55
C VAL A 211 -2.11 44.23 26.66
N ARG A 212 -3.26 44.88 26.84
CA ARG A 212 -3.52 45.88 27.87
C ARG A 212 -4.59 45.35 28.81
N GLN A 213 -4.63 45.85 30.04
CA GLN A 213 -5.68 45.49 31.00
C GLN A 213 -7.06 45.88 30.45
N ALA A 214 -8.12 45.24 30.97
CA ALA A 214 -9.51 45.50 30.58
C ALA A 214 -9.94 46.98 30.71
N ASP A 215 -9.28 47.73 31.60
CA ASP A 215 -9.49 49.16 31.82
C ASP A 215 -8.67 50.07 30.87
N GLY A 216 -7.88 49.49 29.96
CA GLY A 216 -7.02 50.20 28.99
C GLY A 216 -5.63 50.60 29.54
N SER A 217 -5.37 50.39 30.83
CA SER A 217 -4.09 50.63 31.50
C SER A 217 -3.00 49.60 31.11
N PRO A 218 -1.71 49.99 31.13
CA PRO A 218 -0.61 49.06 30.92
C PRO A 218 -0.55 48.04 32.08
N LEU A 219 -0.20 46.80 31.76
CA LEU A 219 0.04 45.73 32.75
C LEU A 219 1.07 46.18 33.80
N THR A 220 0.89 45.76 35.05
CA THR A 220 1.88 46.03 36.10
C THR A 220 3.22 45.36 35.79
N ALA A 221 4.32 45.84 36.38
CA ALA A 221 5.65 45.28 36.11
C ALA A 221 5.74 43.78 36.42
N GLU A 222 5.07 43.31 37.48
CA GLU A 222 5.01 41.88 37.83
C GLU A 222 4.13 41.08 36.85
N GLN A 223 2.97 41.61 36.45
CA GLN A 223 2.11 40.97 35.43
C GLN A 223 2.82 40.87 34.07
N ASN A 224 3.60 41.89 33.69
CA ASN A 224 4.41 41.86 32.47
C ASN A 224 5.54 40.83 32.52
N LYS A 225 6.21 40.67 33.68
CA LYS A 225 7.22 39.62 33.85
C LYS A 225 6.61 38.23 33.72
N ILE A 226 5.46 37.99 34.34
CA ILE A 226 4.73 36.72 34.26
C ILE A 226 4.32 36.43 32.81
N LEU A 227 3.72 37.39 32.13
CA LEU A 227 3.33 37.24 30.71
C LEU A 227 4.54 36.95 29.81
N GLN A 228 5.67 37.65 30.01
CA GLN A 228 6.89 37.39 29.22
C GLN A 228 7.46 35.99 29.48
N ALA A 229 7.47 35.53 30.73
CA ALA A 229 7.89 34.18 31.08
C ALA A 229 6.98 33.13 30.41
N GLN A 230 5.65 33.32 30.47
CA GLN A 230 4.70 32.44 29.81
C GLN A 230 4.87 32.39 28.29
N LEU A 231 5.01 33.55 27.62
CA LEU A 231 5.20 33.63 26.18
C LEU A 231 6.54 33.02 25.74
N ARG A 232 7.55 33.05 26.61
CA ARG A 232 8.82 32.36 26.38
C ARG A 232 8.62 30.84 26.42
N THR A 233 7.98 30.32 27.47
CA THR A 233 7.63 28.90 27.58
C THR A 233 6.78 28.44 26.40
N GLN A 234 5.78 29.24 26.00
CA GLN A 234 4.92 28.97 24.85
C GLN A 234 5.73 28.85 23.55
N ARG A 235 6.69 29.76 23.32
CA ARG A 235 7.56 29.73 22.15
C ARG A 235 8.46 28.50 22.13
N GLU A 236 9.02 28.11 23.28
CA GLU A 236 9.85 26.91 23.42
C GLU A 236 9.04 25.63 23.14
N LEU A 237 7.80 25.55 23.65
CA LEU A 237 6.84 24.48 23.36
C LEU A 237 6.46 24.41 21.89
N LEU A 238 6.06 25.54 21.29
CA LEU A 238 5.67 25.61 19.87
C LEU A 238 6.83 25.27 18.95
N ASN A 239 8.04 25.76 19.22
CA ASN A 239 9.23 25.39 18.44
C ASN A 239 9.51 23.89 18.53
N SER A 240 9.32 23.29 19.71
CA SER A 240 9.49 21.85 19.90
C SER A 240 8.45 21.04 19.13
N LEU A 241 7.18 21.47 19.15
CA LEU A 241 6.10 20.88 18.37
C LEU A 241 6.32 21.02 16.85
N LEU A 242 6.74 22.19 16.39
CA LEU A 242 7.05 22.44 14.98
C LEU A 242 8.20 21.56 14.48
N GLN A 243 9.31 21.52 15.20
CA GLN A 243 10.45 20.66 14.85
C GLN A 243 10.05 19.17 14.88
N GLY A 244 9.21 18.79 15.84
CA GLY A 244 8.66 17.45 15.92
C GLY A 244 7.81 17.09 14.69
N GLY A 245 6.88 17.99 14.34
CA GLY A 245 6.01 17.90 13.16
C GLY A 245 6.82 17.82 11.86
N ASP A 246 7.83 18.66 11.67
CA ASP A 246 8.69 18.64 10.48
C ASP A 246 9.42 17.30 10.34
N THR A 247 9.91 16.74 11.46
CA THR A 247 10.54 15.42 11.47
C THR A 247 9.54 14.33 11.07
N LEU A 248 8.32 14.35 11.61
CA LEU A 248 7.28 13.39 11.29
C LEU A 248 6.82 13.50 9.82
N ILE A 249 6.66 14.72 9.31
CA ILE A 249 6.32 14.99 7.91
C ILE A 249 7.40 14.41 6.98
N LEU A 250 8.68 14.65 7.27
CA LEU A 250 9.78 14.11 6.47
C LEU A 250 9.76 12.58 6.44
N GLU A 251 9.54 11.94 7.59
CA GLU A 251 9.59 10.48 7.70
C GLU A 251 8.36 9.82 7.07
N LEU A 252 7.17 10.41 7.23
CA LEU A 252 5.98 10.00 6.50
C LEU A 252 6.12 10.22 4.99
N THR A 253 6.79 11.29 4.56
CA THR A 253 7.07 11.51 3.13
C THR A 253 8.00 10.43 2.59
N LYS A 254 9.06 10.06 3.32
CA LYS A 254 9.92 8.92 2.95
C LYS A 254 9.11 7.63 2.89
N LEU A 255 8.22 7.40 3.85
CA LEU A 255 7.34 6.24 3.86
C LEU A 255 6.44 6.20 2.62
N LYS A 256 5.80 7.32 2.28
CA LYS A 256 4.97 7.48 1.09
C LYS A 256 5.75 7.19 -0.19
N VAL A 257 6.96 7.74 -0.33
CA VAL A 257 7.84 7.46 -1.47
C VAL A 257 8.20 5.98 -1.53
N ALA A 258 8.54 5.36 -0.41
CA ALA A 258 8.85 3.93 -0.36
C ALA A 258 7.63 3.06 -0.74
N ASN A 259 6.42 3.43 -0.31
CA ASN A 259 5.18 2.75 -0.69
C ASN A 259 4.86 2.91 -2.18
N SER A 260 5.03 4.10 -2.75
CA SER A 260 4.90 4.31 -4.20
C SER A 260 5.92 3.44 -4.97
N GLN A 261 7.16 3.38 -4.49
CA GLN A 261 8.18 2.52 -5.08
C GLN A 261 7.89 1.02 -4.94
N LEU A 262 7.16 0.62 -3.88
CA LEU A 262 6.66 -0.74 -3.72
C LEU A 262 5.58 -0.99 -4.77
N GLU A 263 4.60 -0.09 -4.86
CA GLU A 263 3.49 -0.15 -5.80
C GLU A 263 3.99 -0.30 -7.25
N ASP A 264 4.95 0.53 -7.67
CA ASP A 264 5.53 0.44 -9.01
C ASP A 264 6.21 -0.91 -9.22
N ALA A 265 6.97 -1.39 -8.23
CA ALA A 265 7.64 -2.70 -8.31
C ALA A 265 6.63 -3.86 -8.33
N LEU A 266 5.51 -3.77 -7.60
CA LEU A 266 4.44 -4.77 -7.62
C LEU A 266 3.76 -4.80 -8.98
N LYS A 267 3.47 -3.63 -9.57
CA LYS A 267 2.90 -3.51 -10.92
C LYS A 267 3.84 -4.09 -11.97
N GLU A 268 5.13 -3.79 -11.87
CA GLU A 268 6.16 -4.33 -12.77
C GLU A 268 6.27 -5.86 -12.63
N VAL A 269 6.26 -6.41 -11.41
CA VAL A 269 6.21 -7.86 -11.20
C VAL A 269 4.94 -8.46 -11.77
N ASN A 270 3.77 -7.82 -11.57
CA ASN A 270 2.52 -8.33 -12.09
C ASN A 270 2.50 -8.32 -13.63
N GLU A 271 2.96 -7.25 -14.28
CA GLU A 271 3.08 -7.16 -15.73
C GLU A 271 4.07 -8.21 -16.27
N ALA A 272 5.24 -8.35 -15.64
CA ALA A 272 6.21 -9.37 -15.99
C ALA A 272 5.63 -10.78 -15.81
N THR A 273 4.93 -11.03 -14.71
CA THR A 273 4.28 -12.32 -14.42
C THR A 273 3.22 -12.59 -15.49
N HIS A 274 2.34 -11.66 -15.82
CA HIS A 274 1.39 -11.82 -16.91
C HIS A 274 2.09 -12.07 -18.24
N ARG A 275 3.13 -11.31 -18.58
CA ARG A 275 3.87 -11.47 -19.84
C ARG A 275 4.58 -12.82 -19.94
N TYR A 276 5.20 -13.31 -18.87
CA TYR A 276 6.04 -14.52 -18.91
C TYR A 276 5.29 -15.80 -18.52
N LEU A 277 4.33 -15.71 -17.60
CA LEU A 277 3.51 -16.82 -17.15
C LEU A 277 2.38 -17.14 -18.14
N PHE A 278 2.01 -16.18 -19.01
CA PHE A 278 1.13 -16.47 -20.15
C PHE A 278 1.72 -17.51 -21.10
N TRP A 279 3.04 -17.58 -21.24
CA TRP A 279 3.70 -18.53 -22.14
C TRP A 279 4.11 -19.85 -21.45
N THR A 280 3.90 -19.99 -20.13
CA THR A 280 4.16 -21.25 -19.42
C THR A 280 2.86 -22.04 -19.28
N SER A 281 2.82 -23.25 -19.86
CA SER A 281 1.65 -24.13 -19.79
C SER A 281 1.20 -24.37 -18.35
N ASP A 282 -0.04 -24.00 -18.06
CA ASP A 282 -0.68 -24.10 -16.76
C ASP A 282 -1.27 -25.50 -16.54
N VAL A 283 -0.42 -26.48 -16.22
CA VAL A 283 -0.92 -27.77 -15.74
C VAL A 283 -0.03 -28.30 -14.62
N SER A 284 -0.39 -27.96 -13.38
CA SER A 284 -0.11 -28.85 -12.25
C SER A 284 -0.85 -30.17 -12.52
N PRO A 285 -0.22 -31.35 -12.40
CA PRO A 285 -0.94 -32.61 -12.55
C PRO A 285 -2.06 -32.65 -11.51
N ILE A 286 -3.30 -32.82 -11.97
CA ILE A 286 -4.49 -32.91 -11.11
C ILE A 286 -4.26 -34.05 -10.12
N GLY A 287 -3.86 -33.70 -8.90
CA GLY A 287 -3.67 -34.63 -7.80
C GLY A 287 -4.99 -34.94 -7.12
N ILE A 288 -5.08 -36.13 -6.51
CA ILE A 288 -6.29 -36.63 -5.82
C ILE A 288 -6.67 -35.77 -4.59
N SER A 289 -5.83 -34.81 -4.18
CA SER A 289 -6.08 -33.87 -3.08
C SER A 289 -6.96 -32.66 -3.45
N TRP A 290 -7.11 -32.34 -4.74
CA TRP A 290 -7.88 -31.18 -5.22
C TRP A 290 -9.35 -31.13 -4.75
N PRO A 291 -10.11 -32.26 -4.71
CA PRO A 291 -11.49 -32.22 -4.22
C PRO A 291 -11.59 -31.93 -2.72
N LEU A 292 -10.58 -32.30 -1.93
CA LEU A 292 -10.59 -32.13 -0.47
C LEU A 292 -10.34 -30.66 -0.07
N GLU A 293 -9.42 -29.99 -0.76
CA GLU A 293 -9.14 -28.57 -0.56
C GLU A 293 -10.36 -27.70 -0.93
N ILE A 294 -11.04 -28.03 -2.03
CA ILE A 294 -12.29 -27.35 -2.42
C ILE A 294 -13.38 -27.51 -1.37
N VAL A 295 -13.56 -28.70 -0.80
CA VAL A 295 -14.56 -28.92 0.25
C VAL A 295 -14.19 -28.19 1.54
N GLN A 296 -12.91 -28.09 1.88
CA GLN A 296 -12.43 -27.33 3.03
C GLN A 296 -12.62 -25.82 2.86
N ASP A 297 -12.31 -25.29 1.68
CA ASP A 297 -12.48 -23.87 1.36
C ASP A 297 -13.97 -23.49 1.18
N LEU A 298 -14.79 -24.37 0.59
CA LEU A 298 -16.25 -24.19 0.59
C LEU A 298 -16.80 -24.19 2.01
N ARG A 299 -16.33 -25.08 2.88
CA ARG A 299 -16.79 -25.14 4.28
C ARG A 299 -16.38 -23.89 5.06
N ARG A 300 -15.25 -23.28 4.72
CA ARG A 300 -14.78 -22.01 5.29
C ARG A 300 -15.61 -20.81 4.81
N LEU A 301 -16.03 -20.81 3.54
CA LEU A 301 -16.93 -19.80 2.96
C LEU A 301 -18.39 -19.97 3.43
N VAL A 302 -18.80 -21.19 3.77
CA VAL A 302 -20.12 -21.57 4.31
C VAL A 302 -20.08 -21.61 5.86
N SER A 303 -19.24 -20.78 6.48
CA SER A 303 -19.26 -20.65 7.94
C SER A 303 -20.45 -19.79 8.38
N LEU A 304 -21.02 -20.11 9.55
CA LEU A 304 -22.20 -19.43 10.11
C LEU A 304 -22.01 -17.90 10.24
N ASP A 305 -20.75 -17.47 10.37
CA ASP A 305 -20.37 -16.07 10.52
C ASP A 305 -20.52 -15.30 9.19
N THR A 306 -20.25 -15.94 8.05
CA THR A 306 -20.48 -15.37 6.72
C THR A 306 -21.97 -15.14 6.44
N PHE A 307 -22.83 -16.09 6.82
CA PHE A 307 -24.28 -15.95 6.71
C PHE A 307 -24.82 -14.87 7.65
N SER A 308 -24.28 -14.76 8.87
CA SER A 308 -24.63 -13.70 9.82
C SER A 308 -24.23 -12.31 9.30
N GLN A 309 -23.03 -12.18 8.71
CA GLN A 309 -22.55 -10.93 8.12
C GLN A 309 -23.35 -10.52 6.90
N LEU A 310 -23.70 -11.45 6.01
CA LEU A 310 -24.59 -11.21 4.88
C LEU A 310 -26.00 -10.80 5.33
N GLY A 311 -26.54 -11.48 6.36
CA GLY A 311 -27.83 -11.13 6.95
C GLY A 311 -27.84 -9.72 7.53
N LYS A 312 -26.79 -9.33 8.26
CA LYS A 312 -26.64 -7.98 8.82
C LYS A 312 -26.41 -6.91 7.75
N ALA A 313 -25.65 -7.22 6.69
CA ALA A 313 -25.48 -6.33 5.54
C ALA A 313 -26.81 -6.11 4.80
N ALA A 314 -27.64 -7.16 4.63
CA ALA A 314 -28.97 -7.03 4.06
C ALA A 314 -29.91 -6.16 4.92
N ILE A 315 -29.87 -6.34 6.25
CA ILE A 315 -30.63 -5.49 7.19
C ILE A 315 -30.17 -4.03 7.09
N MET A 316 -28.86 -3.79 7.00
CA MET A 316 -28.30 -2.46 6.83
C MET A 316 -28.71 -1.83 5.49
N MET A 317 -28.67 -2.59 4.40
CA MET A 317 -29.09 -2.14 3.07
C MET A 317 -30.56 -1.71 3.03
N VAL A 318 -31.43 -2.38 3.80
CA VAL A 318 -32.85 -2.04 3.95
C VAL A 318 -33.10 -0.87 4.91
N THR A 319 -32.16 -0.58 5.82
CA THR A 319 -32.31 0.48 6.84
C THR A 319 -31.64 1.81 6.45
N SER A 320 -30.63 1.79 5.59
CA SER A 320 -29.86 2.97 5.17
C SER A 320 -30.63 3.84 4.15
N LYS A 321 -30.69 5.16 4.40
CA LYS A 321 -31.42 6.13 3.55
C LYS A 321 -30.90 6.23 2.11
N GLU A 322 -29.59 6.01 1.92
CA GLU A 322 -28.90 6.09 0.62
C GLU A 322 -29.24 4.89 -0.30
N THR A 323 -29.34 3.68 0.26
CA THR A 323 -29.58 2.43 -0.49
C THR A 323 -31.07 2.11 -0.65
N LEU A 324 -31.93 2.69 0.19
CA LEU A 324 -33.37 2.46 0.19
C LEU A 324 -34.03 2.98 -1.10
N LEU A 325 -33.74 4.21 -1.52
CA LEU A 325 -34.31 4.80 -2.74
C LEU A 325 -34.03 3.98 -4.02
N PRO A 326 -32.77 3.59 -4.33
CA PRO A 326 -32.49 2.78 -5.52
C PRO A 326 -33.06 1.35 -5.42
N LEU A 327 -33.09 0.76 -4.22
CA LEU A 327 -33.68 -0.57 -4.00
C LEU A 327 -35.20 -0.55 -4.26
N PHE A 328 -35.92 0.43 -3.72
CA PHE A 328 -37.35 0.60 -3.98
C PHE A 328 -37.63 0.91 -5.45
N GLY A 329 -36.80 1.74 -6.10
CA GLY A 329 -36.89 2.01 -7.53
C GLY A 329 -36.76 0.76 -8.39
N ALA A 330 -35.77 -0.09 -8.09
CA ALA A 330 -35.57 -1.36 -8.78
C ALA A 330 -36.72 -2.36 -8.53
N LEU A 331 -37.24 -2.41 -7.30
CA LEU A 331 -38.34 -3.30 -6.94
C LEU A 331 -39.65 -2.88 -7.62
N ILE A 332 -39.93 -1.58 -7.72
CA ILE A 332 -41.05 -1.02 -8.50
C ILE A 332 -40.89 -1.37 -9.98
N LEU A 333 -39.68 -1.23 -10.53
CA LEU A 333 -39.39 -1.53 -11.93
C LEU A 333 -39.60 -3.02 -12.26
N VAL A 334 -39.27 -3.91 -11.32
CA VAL A 334 -39.49 -5.36 -11.44
C VAL A 334 -40.96 -5.70 -11.32
N GLY A 335 -41.67 -5.11 -10.35
CA GLY A 335 -43.12 -5.26 -10.23
C GLY A 335 -43.87 -4.79 -11.49
N PHE A 336 -43.45 -3.64 -12.04
CA PHE A 336 -43.97 -3.12 -13.30
C PHE A 336 -43.67 -4.05 -14.47
N SER A 337 -42.46 -4.60 -14.56
CA SER A 337 -42.09 -5.55 -15.61
C SER A 337 -42.87 -6.87 -15.52
N ILE A 338 -43.03 -7.46 -14.34
CA ILE A 338 -43.81 -8.68 -14.14
C ILE A 338 -45.28 -8.47 -14.53
N SER A 339 -45.87 -7.34 -14.11
CA SER A 339 -47.23 -6.96 -14.51
C SER A 339 -47.33 -6.77 -16.04
N SER A 340 -46.34 -6.11 -16.61
CA SER A 340 -46.30 -5.81 -18.04
C SER A 340 -45.99 -7.03 -18.93
N ARG A 341 -45.41 -8.11 -18.40
CA ARG A 341 -45.16 -9.34 -19.17
C ARG A 341 -46.44 -9.90 -19.77
N ARG A 342 -47.57 -9.81 -19.06
CA ARG A 342 -48.89 -10.24 -19.57
C ARG A 342 -49.36 -9.39 -20.75
N HIS A 343 -49.09 -8.09 -20.72
CA HIS A 343 -49.41 -7.18 -21.83
C HIS A 343 -48.46 -7.37 -23.02
N PHE A 344 -47.19 -7.70 -22.76
CA PHE A 344 -46.20 -7.95 -23.80
C PHE A 344 -46.46 -9.25 -24.55
N THR A 345 -46.79 -10.35 -23.85
CA THR A 345 -47.16 -11.62 -24.50
C THR A 345 -48.42 -11.46 -25.34
N ALA A 346 -49.45 -10.79 -24.82
CA ALA A 346 -50.68 -10.49 -25.59
C ALA A 346 -50.43 -9.53 -26.77
N PHE A 347 -49.46 -8.61 -26.65
CA PHE A 347 -49.06 -7.73 -27.75
C PHE A 347 -48.24 -8.45 -28.82
N LEU A 348 -47.33 -9.34 -28.42
CA LEU A 348 -46.56 -10.19 -29.33
C LEU A 348 -47.47 -11.14 -30.11
N GLU A 349 -48.48 -11.72 -29.47
CA GLU A 349 -49.45 -12.60 -30.12
C GLU A 349 -50.32 -11.85 -31.16
N ARG A 350 -50.71 -10.60 -30.86
CA ARG A 350 -51.43 -9.73 -31.80
C ARG A 350 -50.55 -9.19 -32.92
N SER A 351 -49.25 -9.04 -32.66
CA SER A 351 -48.29 -8.51 -33.63
C SER A 351 -47.79 -9.63 -34.55
N SER A 352 -47.55 -10.84 -34.04
CA SER A 352 -47.18 -12.01 -34.85
C SER A 352 -48.28 -12.38 -35.85
N ALA A 353 -49.55 -12.23 -35.47
CA ALA A 353 -50.70 -12.42 -36.38
C ALA A 353 -50.77 -11.39 -37.53
N LYS A 354 -49.99 -10.30 -37.46
CA LYS A 354 -49.91 -9.24 -38.49
C LYS A 354 -48.60 -9.26 -39.29
N VAL A 355 -47.62 -10.06 -38.89
CA VAL A 355 -46.36 -10.24 -39.61
C VAL A 355 -46.61 -11.17 -40.80
N GLY A 356 -46.58 -10.62 -42.01
CA GLY A 356 -46.82 -11.36 -43.26
C GLY A 356 -47.76 -10.69 -44.27
N LYS A 357 -48.33 -9.51 -43.97
CA LYS A 357 -49.14 -8.73 -44.94
C LYS A 357 -48.50 -7.36 -45.20
N VAL A 358 -48.04 -7.16 -46.43
CA VAL A 358 -47.17 -6.06 -46.91
C VAL A 358 -47.81 -4.66 -46.84
N THR A 359 -49.10 -4.52 -46.51
CA THR A 359 -49.82 -3.23 -46.51
C THR A 359 -50.05 -2.62 -45.13
N GLN A 360 -49.62 -3.25 -44.02
CA GLN A 360 -49.90 -2.77 -42.66
C GLN A 360 -48.66 -2.46 -41.80
N ASP A 361 -47.46 -2.58 -42.37
CA ASP A 361 -46.22 -2.46 -41.59
C ASP A 361 -45.90 -0.98 -41.29
N HIS A 362 -46.02 -0.58 -40.02
CA HIS A 362 -45.73 0.78 -39.55
C HIS A 362 -44.49 0.74 -38.66
N PHE A 363 -43.53 1.64 -38.90
CA PHE A 363 -42.33 1.83 -38.03
C PHE A 363 -42.67 2.02 -36.54
N ARG A 364 -43.88 2.47 -36.20
CA ARG A 364 -44.34 2.57 -34.81
C ARG A 364 -44.52 1.21 -34.13
N LEU A 365 -44.82 0.13 -34.87
CA LEU A 365 -44.95 -1.22 -34.33
C LEU A 365 -43.57 -1.77 -33.93
N THR A 366 -42.57 -1.62 -34.79
CA THR A 366 -41.19 -2.07 -34.53
C THR A 366 -40.53 -1.28 -33.40
N LEU A 367 -40.75 0.04 -33.33
CA LEU A 367 -40.26 0.86 -32.22
C LEU A 367 -40.91 0.44 -30.89
N ARG A 368 -42.21 0.12 -30.92
CA ARG A 368 -42.94 -0.33 -29.72
C ARG A 368 -42.48 -1.72 -29.27
N THR A 369 -42.19 -2.64 -30.18
CA THR A 369 -41.65 -3.96 -29.82
C THR A 369 -40.27 -3.86 -29.20
N VAL A 370 -39.38 -3.01 -29.73
CA VAL A 370 -38.04 -2.78 -29.16
C VAL A 370 -38.12 -2.10 -27.79
N PHE A 371 -39.01 -1.12 -27.65
CA PHE A 371 -39.24 -0.46 -26.36
C PHE A 371 -39.71 -1.46 -25.30
N TRP A 372 -40.68 -2.31 -25.62
CA TRP A 372 -41.16 -3.33 -24.69
C TRP A 372 -40.12 -4.43 -24.43
N SER A 373 -39.28 -4.80 -25.39
CA SER A 373 -38.22 -5.80 -25.16
C SER A 373 -37.15 -5.29 -24.21
N ILE A 374 -36.72 -4.02 -24.35
CA ILE A 374 -35.80 -3.37 -23.42
C ILE A 374 -36.41 -3.29 -22.02
N LEU A 375 -37.69 -2.92 -21.92
CA LEU A 375 -38.40 -2.80 -20.64
C LEU A 375 -38.62 -4.14 -19.92
N VAL A 376 -38.72 -5.24 -20.67
CA VAL A 376 -38.85 -6.60 -20.11
C VAL A 376 -37.49 -7.21 -19.74
N ALA A 377 -36.42 -6.85 -20.45
CA ALA A 377 -35.06 -7.36 -20.22
C ALA A 377 -34.26 -6.58 -19.16
N SER A 378 -34.48 -5.27 -19.01
CA SER A 378 -33.76 -4.40 -18.06
C SER A 378 -33.94 -4.66 -16.55
N PRO A 379 -35.04 -5.25 -16.04
CA PRO A 379 -35.26 -5.34 -14.59
C PRO A 379 -34.24 -6.22 -13.86
N LEU A 380 -33.79 -7.29 -14.51
CA LEU A 380 -32.86 -8.24 -13.90
C LEU A 380 -31.45 -7.63 -13.80
N PRO A 381 -30.88 -7.02 -14.86
CA PRO A 381 -29.65 -6.24 -14.74
C PRO A 381 -29.73 -5.06 -13.76
N VAL A 382 -30.87 -4.34 -13.73
CA VAL A 382 -31.06 -3.20 -12.82
C VAL A 382 -31.11 -3.66 -11.36
N LEU A 383 -31.85 -4.72 -11.04
CA LEU A 383 -31.81 -5.31 -9.70
C LEU A 383 -30.40 -5.75 -9.31
N TRP A 384 -29.72 -6.47 -10.22
CA TRP A 384 -28.37 -6.96 -9.98
C TRP A 384 -27.39 -5.82 -9.68
N ALA A 385 -27.50 -4.72 -10.43
CA ALA A 385 -26.72 -3.51 -10.21
C ALA A 385 -27.03 -2.84 -8.87
N THR A 386 -28.30 -2.69 -8.51
CA THR A 386 -28.69 -2.07 -7.22
C THR A 386 -28.32 -2.93 -6.01
N LEU A 387 -28.36 -4.26 -6.15
CA LEU A 387 -27.88 -5.21 -5.14
C LEU A 387 -26.37 -5.10 -4.96
N GLY A 388 -25.60 -5.06 -6.05
CA GLY A 388 -24.16 -4.88 -6.00
C GLY A 388 -23.77 -3.56 -5.33
N TYR A 389 -24.42 -2.46 -5.71
CA TYR A 389 -24.19 -1.14 -5.13
C TYR A 389 -24.54 -1.09 -3.63
N GLY A 390 -25.67 -1.65 -3.21
CA GLY A 390 -26.04 -1.66 -1.79
C GLY A 390 -25.17 -2.58 -0.92
N LEU A 391 -24.57 -3.62 -1.50
CA LEU A 391 -23.59 -4.48 -0.84
C LEU A 391 -22.22 -3.81 -0.70
N GLN A 392 -21.83 -2.96 -1.66
CA GLN A 392 -20.60 -2.15 -1.58
C GLN A 392 -20.65 -1.11 -0.45
N GLU A 393 -21.81 -0.50 -0.23
CA GLU A 393 -22.00 0.53 0.80
C GLU A 393 -22.02 -0.06 2.24
N ALA A 394 -22.14 -1.39 2.37
CA ALA A 394 -22.12 -2.11 3.65
C ALA A 394 -20.68 -2.28 4.19
N TRP A 395 -19.97 -1.17 4.36
CA TRP A 395 -18.58 -1.07 4.83
C TRP A 395 -18.22 -1.88 6.09
N PRO A 396 -19.12 -2.19 7.05
CA PRO A 396 -18.78 -3.00 8.22
C PRO A 396 -18.57 -4.49 7.91
N TYR A 397 -18.98 -4.96 6.72
CA TYR A 397 -19.01 -6.38 6.37
C TYR A 397 -18.13 -6.66 5.13
N PRO A 398 -16.85 -7.02 5.31
CA PRO A 398 -15.90 -7.14 4.20
C PRO A 398 -16.28 -8.22 3.17
N ILE A 399 -16.97 -9.27 3.60
CA ILE A 399 -17.47 -10.31 2.69
C ILE A 399 -18.62 -9.78 1.83
N ALA A 400 -19.49 -8.94 2.40
CA ALA A 400 -20.60 -8.33 1.65
C ALA A 400 -20.07 -7.38 0.57
N VAL A 401 -19.04 -6.58 0.90
CA VAL A 401 -18.38 -5.69 -0.06
C VAL A 401 -17.72 -6.48 -1.20
N ALA A 402 -16.98 -7.56 -0.88
CA ALA A 402 -16.35 -8.41 -1.89
C ALA A 402 -17.36 -9.08 -2.83
N ILE A 403 -18.53 -9.49 -2.29
CA ILE A 403 -19.63 -10.01 -3.11
C ILE A 403 -20.27 -8.88 -3.94
N GLY A 404 -20.43 -7.68 -3.37
CA GLY A 404 -20.93 -6.50 -4.09
C GLY A 404 -20.05 -6.12 -5.28
N ASP A 405 -18.72 -6.17 -5.12
CA ASP A 405 -17.76 -5.95 -6.20
C ASP A 405 -17.84 -7.02 -7.29
N GLY A 406 -18.02 -8.29 -6.91
CA GLY A 406 -18.25 -9.37 -7.88
C GLY A 406 -19.59 -9.24 -8.63
N VAL A 407 -20.65 -8.85 -7.92
CA VAL A 407 -21.99 -8.65 -8.50
C VAL A 407 -22.00 -7.46 -9.47
N THR A 408 -21.39 -6.32 -9.11
CA THR A 408 -21.29 -5.16 -10.01
C THR A 408 -20.44 -5.44 -11.25
N ALA A 409 -19.34 -6.20 -11.10
CA ALA A 409 -18.51 -6.60 -12.23
C ALA A 409 -19.23 -7.52 -13.24
N THR A 410 -20.27 -8.24 -12.80
CA THR A 410 -21.06 -9.14 -13.67
C THR A 410 -22.26 -8.47 -14.34
N VAL A 411 -22.63 -7.25 -13.94
CA VAL A 411 -23.75 -6.49 -14.55
C VAL A 411 -23.59 -6.33 -16.07
N PRO A 412 -22.42 -5.96 -16.63
CA PRO A 412 -22.26 -5.78 -18.08
C PRO A 412 -22.52 -7.06 -18.89
N LEU A 413 -22.23 -8.23 -18.30
CA LEU A 413 -22.47 -9.53 -18.94
C LEU A 413 -23.97 -9.83 -19.08
N LEU A 414 -24.79 -9.38 -18.12
CA LEU A 414 -26.25 -9.53 -18.17
C LEU A 414 -26.92 -8.64 -19.21
N TRP A 415 -26.24 -7.57 -19.66
CA TRP A 415 -26.71 -6.72 -20.76
C TRP A 415 -26.29 -7.23 -22.15
N GLY A 416 -25.23 -8.05 -22.21
CA GLY A 416 -24.68 -8.58 -23.45
C GLY A 416 -25.10 -10.02 -23.79
N GLY A 417 -25.87 -10.67 -22.93
CA GLY A 417 -26.31 -12.07 -23.06
C GLY A 417 -27.70 -12.26 -23.64
#